data_AF-A0A8X6J2F1-F1
#
_entry.id   AF-A0A8X6J2F1-F1
#
_cell.length_a   1.000
_cell.length_b   1.000
_cell.length_c   1.000
_cell.angle_alpha   90.00
_cell.angle_beta   90.00
_cell.angle_gamma   90.00
#
_symmetry.space_group_name_H-M   'P 1'
#
loop_
_entity.id
_entity.type
_entity.pdbx_description
1 polymer ?
#
loop_
_entity_poly.entity_id
_entity_poly.type
_entity_poly.pdbx_seq_one_letter_code
_entity_poly.pdbx_strand_id
1 'polypeptide(L)'
;MPEAESSKETVLLNNDSSTIFEELLELSNNYFKVINIVSYIFRFIYNCKNKSKKLTVAEFKESEIKLIKHAQRPLFDKIEIPSSISNLFPFVDEEGIVRVGGRLENASVPYFHKESIL
;
A
#
# COMPACT_ATOMS: atom_id res chain seq x y z
N MET A 1 -26.43 -22.09 40.76
CA MET A 1 -25.89 -22.01 39.38
C MET A 1 -24.62 -21.17 39.47
N PRO A 2 -23.42 -21.69 39.19
CA PRO A 2 -22.22 -20.87 39.26
C PRO A 2 -22.12 -19.99 38.00
N GLU A 3 -21.89 -18.70 38.23
CA GLU A 3 -21.65 -17.68 37.22
C GLU A 3 -20.31 -17.95 36.53
N ALA A 4 -20.30 -17.94 35.19
CA ALA A 4 -19.08 -18.09 34.42
C ALA A 4 -18.22 -16.83 34.58
N GLU A 5 -17.11 -16.95 35.31
CA GLU A 5 -16.11 -15.90 35.41
C GLU A 5 -15.50 -15.62 34.03
N SER A 6 -15.73 -14.42 33.51
CA SER A 6 -15.12 -13.93 32.28
C SER A 6 -13.62 -13.69 32.53
N SER A 7 -12.79 -14.61 32.09
CA SER A 7 -11.33 -14.49 32.11
C SER A 7 -10.87 -13.24 31.34
N LYS A 8 -10.18 -12.33 32.04
CA LYS A 8 -9.57 -11.14 31.43
C LYS A 8 -8.31 -11.58 30.69
N GLU A 9 -8.37 -11.65 29.37
CA GLU A 9 -7.19 -11.88 28.54
C GLU A 9 -6.35 -10.61 28.48
N THR A 10 -5.12 -10.71 28.97
CA THR A 10 -4.11 -9.66 28.83
C THR A 10 -3.34 -9.88 27.53
N VAL A 11 -3.51 -8.99 26.56
CA VAL A 11 -2.76 -9.02 25.29
C VAL A 11 -1.49 -8.18 25.45
N LEU A 12 -0.32 -8.82 25.25
CA LEU A 12 0.95 -8.12 25.16
C LEU A 12 1.11 -7.56 23.74
N LEU A 13 1.05 -6.24 23.60
CA LEU A 13 1.37 -5.55 22.35
C LEU A 13 2.88 -5.35 22.31
N ASN A 14 3.56 -6.13 21.46
CA ASN A 14 4.98 -5.91 21.22
C ASN A 14 5.11 -4.69 20.30
N ASN A 15 5.69 -3.60 20.82
CA ASN A 15 5.82 -2.32 20.12
C ASN A 15 7.14 -2.24 19.34
N ASP A 16 7.71 -3.38 18.96
CA ASP A 16 8.90 -3.44 18.14
C ASP A 16 8.56 -2.77 16.79
N SER A 17 9.20 -1.63 16.57
CA SER A 17 8.87 -0.67 15.52
C SER A 17 9.36 -1.09 14.13
N SER A 18 9.72 -2.37 13.92
CA SER A 18 9.71 -2.95 12.57
C SER A 18 8.26 -2.89 12.10
N THR A 19 7.96 -2.03 11.13
CA THR A 19 6.57 -1.87 10.76
C THR A 19 6.15 -3.17 10.07
N ILE A 20 4.95 -3.64 10.40
CA ILE A 20 4.38 -4.87 9.84
C ILE A 20 4.51 -4.96 8.30
N PHE A 21 4.62 -3.82 7.61
CA PHE A 21 4.83 -3.77 6.17
C PHE A 21 6.21 -4.23 5.73
N GLU A 22 7.31 -3.91 6.44
CA GLU A 22 8.63 -4.41 6.07
C GLU A 22 8.68 -5.94 6.20
N GLU A 23 8.16 -6.50 7.29
CA GLU A 23 8.08 -7.95 7.49
C GLU A 23 7.22 -8.62 6.40
N LEU A 24 6.08 -8.03 6.04
CA LEU A 24 5.23 -8.54 4.96
C LEU A 24 5.91 -8.51 3.58
N LEU A 25 6.73 -7.49 3.31
CA LEU A 25 7.50 -7.38 2.08
C LEU A 25 8.63 -8.43 2.02
N GLU A 26 9.21 -8.81 3.15
CA GLU A 26 10.21 -9.88 3.24
C GLU A 26 9.60 -11.28 3.04
N LEU A 27 8.34 -11.49 3.44
CA LEU A 27 7.64 -12.78 3.29
C LEU A 27 7.34 -13.16 1.83
N SER A 28 7.29 -12.19 0.90
CA SER A 28 7.06 -12.50 -0.51
C SER A 28 7.49 -11.39 -1.46
N ASN A 29 8.19 -11.79 -2.52
CA ASN A 29 8.45 -10.98 -3.71
C ASN A 29 7.25 -10.86 -4.67
N ASN A 30 6.12 -11.53 -4.38
CA ASN A 30 4.92 -11.44 -5.20
C ASN A 30 4.06 -10.27 -4.72
N TYR A 31 4.09 -9.18 -5.49
CA TYR A 31 3.33 -7.96 -5.24
C TYR A 31 1.85 -8.22 -4.92
N PHE A 32 1.16 -9.00 -5.76
CA PHE A 32 -0.25 -9.31 -5.56
C PHE A 32 -0.49 -10.13 -4.30
N LYS A 33 0.43 -11.05 -3.94
CA LYS A 33 0.32 -11.82 -2.71
C LYS A 33 0.42 -10.92 -1.48
N VAL A 34 1.34 -9.95 -1.46
CA VAL A 34 1.46 -8.99 -0.35
C VAL A 34 0.20 -8.14 -0.22
N ILE A 35 -0.33 -7.60 -1.33
CA ILE A 35 -1.58 -6.84 -1.33
C ILE A 35 -2.74 -7.68 -0.77
N ASN A 36 -2.86 -8.95 -1.18
CA ASN A 36 -3.88 -9.86 -0.66
C ASN A 36 -3.79 -9.98 0.87
N ILE A 37 -2.60 -10.24 1.41
CA ILE A 37 -2.39 -10.39 2.86
C ILE A 37 -2.79 -9.11 3.59
N VAL A 38 -2.30 -7.95 3.15
CA VAL A 38 -2.62 -6.65 3.75
C VAL A 38 -4.13 -6.38 3.70
N SER A 39 -4.79 -6.70 2.58
CA SER A 39 -6.24 -6.51 2.42
C SER A 39 -7.04 -7.34 3.42
N TYR A 40 -6.62 -8.57 3.68
CA TYR A 40 -7.26 -9.42 4.69
C TYR A 40 -6.98 -8.95 6.12
N ILE A 41 -5.79 -8.41 6.41
CA ILE A 41 -5.48 -7.80 7.71
C ILE A 41 -6.40 -6.59 7.97
N PHE A 42 -6.51 -5.67 7.02
CA PHE A 42 -7.41 -4.52 7.17
C PHE A 42 -8.88 -4.94 7.26
N ARG A 43 -9.28 -5.95 6.48
CA ARG A 43 -10.63 -6.51 6.59
C ARG A 43 -10.90 -7.11 7.96
N PHE A 44 -9.93 -7.84 8.52
CA PHE A 44 -10.05 -8.38 9.87
C PHE A 44 -10.28 -7.26 10.89
N ILE A 45 -9.46 -6.21 10.85
CA ILE A 45 -9.58 -5.03 11.73
C ILE A 45 -10.94 -4.34 11.55
N TYR A 46 -11.39 -4.15 10.31
CA TYR A 46 -12.70 -3.58 10.01
C TYR A 46 -13.83 -4.42 10.61
N ASN A 47 -13.74 -5.75 10.50
CA ASN A 47 -14.71 -6.69 11.03
C ASN A 47 -14.70 -6.82 12.57
N CYS A 48 -13.67 -6.31 13.26
CA CYS A 48 -13.72 -6.18 14.72
C CYS A 48 -14.82 -5.19 15.17
N LYS A 49 -15.24 -4.27 14.30
CA LYS A 49 -16.26 -3.25 14.60
C LYS A 49 -17.50 -3.34 13.72
N ASN A 50 -17.42 -4.08 12.61
CA ASN A 50 -18.45 -4.17 11.59
C ASN A 50 -18.70 -5.65 11.22
N LYS A 51 -19.76 -5.93 10.47
CA LYS A 51 -20.03 -7.29 9.95
C LYS A 51 -19.98 -7.29 8.42
N SER A 52 -18.83 -7.61 7.84
CA SER A 52 -18.71 -7.77 6.38
C SER A 52 -18.01 -9.08 5.99
N LYS A 53 -18.63 -9.84 5.09
CA LYS A 53 -18.19 -11.20 4.74
C LYS A 53 -17.23 -11.27 3.56
N LYS A 54 -17.29 -10.33 2.61
CA LYS A 54 -16.55 -10.41 1.34
C LYS A 54 -15.66 -9.21 1.13
N LEU A 55 -14.37 -9.48 0.87
CA LEU A 55 -13.41 -8.49 0.45
C LEU A 55 -13.82 -7.87 -0.90
N THR A 56 -13.68 -6.56 -1.02
CA THR A 56 -14.11 -5.78 -2.19
C THR A 56 -12.90 -5.30 -3.00
N VAL A 57 -13.12 -4.95 -4.26
CA VAL A 57 -12.09 -4.37 -5.13
C VAL A 57 -11.58 -3.04 -4.56
N ALA A 58 -12.44 -2.24 -3.93
CA ALA A 58 -12.06 -0.99 -3.31
C ALA A 58 -11.06 -1.19 -2.17
N GLU A 59 -11.23 -2.22 -1.33
CA GLU A 59 -10.29 -2.52 -0.24
C GLU A 59 -8.95 -3.07 -0.75
N PHE A 60 -8.97 -3.83 -1.84
CA PHE A 60 -7.73 -4.21 -2.52
C PHE A 60 -6.96 -2.97 -2.96
N LYS A 61 -7.67 -2.02 -3.59
CA LYS A 61 -7.07 -0.78 -4.06
C LYS A 61 -6.55 0.08 -2.92
N GLU A 62 -7.32 0.19 -1.83
CA GLU A 62 -6.91 0.92 -0.63
C GLU A 62 -5.67 0.31 0.02
N SER A 63 -5.60 -1.02 0.07
CA SER A 63 -4.46 -1.75 0.60
C SER A 63 -3.20 -1.56 -0.24
N GLU A 64 -3.36 -1.59 -1.56
CA GLU A 64 -2.30 -1.27 -2.52
C GLU A 64 -1.76 0.15 -2.30
N ILE A 65 -2.65 1.15 -2.24
CA ILE A 65 -2.28 2.56 -2.02
C ILE A 65 -1.53 2.74 -0.70
N LYS A 66 -2.01 2.12 0.39
CA LYS A 66 -1.35 2.18 1.70
C LYS A 66 0.05 1.57 1.67
N LEU A 67 0.22 0.44 1.00
CA LEU A 67 1.52 -0.21 0.86
C LEU A 67 2.50 0.66 0.06
N ILE A 68 2.04 1.25 -1.05
CA ILE A 68 2.87 2.17 -1.87
C ILE A 68 3.26 3.40 -1.06
N LYS A 69 2.31 4.05 -0.38
CA LYS A 69 2.60 5.21 0.48
C LYS A 69 3.60 4.90 1.57
N HIS A 70 3.48 3.71 2.18
CA HIS A 70 4.42 3.26 3.18
C HIS A 70 5.83 3.11 2.59
N ALA A 71 5.97 2.41 1.46
CA ALA A 71 7.25 2.26 0.76
C ALA A 71 7.85 3.60 0.29
N GLN A 72 7.01 4.61 0.02
CA GLN A 72 7.41 5.94 -0.41
C GLN A 72 7.66 6.93 0.73
N ARG A 73 7.42 6.60 2.01
CA ARG A 73 7.70 7.51 3.14
C ARG A 73 9.08 8.18 3.06
N PRO A 74 10.18 7.46 2.79
CA PRO A 74 11.51 8.07 2.74
C PRO A 74 11.68 9.11 1.63
N LEU A 75 10.77 9.15 0.66
CA LEU A 75 10.75 10.12 -0.43
C LEU A 75 10.13 11.45 0.01
N PHE A 76 9.14 11.40 0.90
CA PHE A 76 8.44 12.59 1.42
C PHE A 76 9.14 13.21 2.64
N ASP A 77 9.94 12.43 3.37
CA ASP A 77 10.81 12.95 4.43
C ASP A 77 11.97 13.80 3.87
N LYS A 78 12.21 13.71 2.55
CA LYS A 78 13.20 14.53 1.84
C LYS A 78 12.52 15.77 1.27
N ILE A 79 13.18 16.91 1.42
CA ILE A 79 12.74 18.19 0.86
C ILE A 79 12.69 18.14 -0.68
N GLU A 80 13.51 17.28 -1.29
CA GLU A 80 13.61 17.13 -2.74
C GLU A 80 13.51 15.67 -3.18
N ILE A 81 12.85 15.46 -4.32
CA ILE A 81 12.79 14.17 -4.98
C ILE A 81 14.23 13.76 -5.36
N PRO A 82 14.66 12.51 -5.09
CA PRO A 82 16.01 12.07 -5.41
C PRO A 82 16.36 12.32 -6.88
N SER A 83 17.54 12.91 -7.11
CA SER A 83 18.06 13.16 -8.46
C SER A 83 18.19 11.88 -9.31
N SER A 84 18.25 10.71 -8.68
CA SER A 84 18.24 9.41 -9.35
C SER A 84 16.96 9.13 -10.14
N ILE A 85 15.83 9.77 -9.79
CA ILE A 85 14.53 9.58 -10.46
C ILE A 85 14.01 10.87 -11.11
N SER A 86 14.73 11.99 -11.06
CA SER A 86 14.27 13.27 -11.62
C SER A 86 14.04 13.20 -13.14
N ASN A 87 14.88 12.44 -13.86
CA ASN A 87 14.77 12.21 -15.30
C ASN A 87 13.54 11.36 -15.69
N LEU A 88 12.83 10.79 -14.72
CA LEU A 88 11.58 10.06 -14.94
C LEU A 88 10.34 10.98 -14.82
N PHE A 89 10.55 12.29 -14.67
CA PHE A 89 9.52 13.31 -14.48
C PHE A 89 8.50 12.91 -13.40
N PRO A 90 8.95 12.71 -12.15
CA PRO A 90 8.10 12.26 -11.07
C PRO A 90 7.07 13.34 -10.69
N PHE A 91 5.84 12.93 -10.42
CA PHE A 91 4.75 13.80 -9.99
C PHE A 91 3.93 13.11 -8.89
N VAL A 92 3.26 13.91 -8.05
CA VAL A 92 2.33 13.40 -7.04
C VAL A 92 0.95 13.33 -7.68
N ASP A 93 0.30 12.17 -7.63
CA ASP A 93 -1.07 11.99 -8.15
C ASP A 93 -2.15 12.40 -7.12
N GLU A 94 -3.41 12.25 -7.50
CA GLU A 94 -4.57 12.55 -6.65
C GLU A 94 -4.64 11.67 -5.39
N GLU A 95 -4.03 10.48 -5.43
CA GLU A 95 -3.91 9.59 -4.28
C GLU A 95 -2.75 10.00 -3.36
N GLY A 96 -1.95 11.01 -3.70
CA GLY A 96 -0.78 11.42 -2.93
C GLY A 96 0.40 10.45 -3.04
N ILE A 97 0.50 9.74 -4.17
CA ILE A 97 1.58 8.80 -4.50
C ILE A 97 2.51 9.46 -5.51
N VAL A 98 3.82 9.29 -5.34
CA VAL A 98 4.78 9.67 -6.38
C VAL A 98 4.73 8.66 -7.51
N ARG A 99 4.35 9.12 -8.70
CA ARG A 99 4.34 8.35 -9.95
C ARG A 99 5.35 8.94 -10.93
N VAL A 100 5.69 8.17 -11.94
CA VAL A 100 6.51 8.59 -13.08
C VAL A 100 5.73 8.38 -14.36
N GLY A 101 6.00 9.20 -15.38
CA GLY A 101 5.38 9.07 -16.68
C GLY A 101 5.61 7.69 -17.32
N GLY A 102 4.74 7.32 -18.25
CA GLY A 102 4.83 6.04 -18.96
C GLY A 102 6.08 5.93 -19.83
N ARG A 103 6.46 4.69 -20.19
CA ARG A 103 7.58 4.43 -21.11
C ARG A 103 7.39 5.09 -22.48
N LEU A 104 6.14 5.20 -22.94
CA LEU A 104 5.75 5.87 -24.18
C LEU A 104 5.83 7.40 -24.05
N GLU A 105 5.44 7.96 -22.90
CA GLU A 105 5.57 9.39 -22.62
C GLU A 105 7.03 9.81 -22.54
N ASN A 106 7.90 8.95 -21.99
CA ASN A 106 9.34 9.15 -21.83
C ASN A 106 10.18 8.65 -23.02
N ALA A 107 9.57 8.02 -24.03
CA ALA A 107 10.28 7.60 -25.24
C ALA A 107 10.42 8.78 -26.22
N SER A 108 11.59 8.89 -26.85
CA SER A 108 11.81 9.78 -28.01
C SER A 108 11.13 9.19 -29.25
N VAL A 109 9.81 9.05 -29.19
CA VAL A 109 8.98 8.63 -30.32
C VAL A 109 8.31 9.87 -30.92
N PRO A 110 8.29 10.01 -32.26
CA PRO A 110 7.60 11.11 -32.92
C PRO A 110 6.15 11.22 -32.44
N TYR A 111 5.69 12.45 -32.22
CA TYR A 111 4.38 12.80 -31.66
C TYR A 111 3.20 12.00 -32.25
N PHE A 112 3.25 11.67 -33.54
CA PHE A 112 2.26 10.85 -34.24
C PHE A 112 2.03 9.43 -33.68
N HIS A 113 2.93 8.89 -32.86
CA HIS A 113 2.77 7.55 -32.25
C HIS A 113 2.33 7.58 -30.78
N LYS A 114 2.17 8.76 -30.15
CA LYS A 114 1.69 8.86 -28.77
C LYS A 114 0.16 8.78 -28.65
N GLU A 115 -0.57 9.20 -29.68
CA GLU A 115 -2.04 9.33 -29.69
C GLU A 115 -2.79 8.05 -30.12
N SER A 116 -2.14 6.89 -30.14
CA SER A 116 -2.79 5.63 -30.55
C SER A 116 -3.37 4.84 -29.37
N ILE A 117 -4.07 5.51 -28.44
CA ILE A 117 -5.08 4.88 -27.56
C ILE A 117 -6.14 5.94 -27.23
N LEU A 118 -7.09 6.15 -28.14
CA LEU A 118 -8.43 6.63 -27.80
C LEU A 118 -9.39 5.43 -27.85
#